data_AF-M4WV77-F1
#
_entry.id   AF-M4WV77-F1
#
_cell.length_a   1.000
_cell.length_b   1.000
_cell.length_c   1.000
_cell.angle_alpha   90.00
_cell.angle_beta   90.00
_cell.angle_gamma   90.00
#
_symmetry.space_group_name_H-M   'P 1'
#
loop_
_entity.id
_entity.type
_entity.pdbx_description
1 polymer ?
#
loop_
_entity_poly.entity_id
_entity_poly.type
_entity_poly.pdbx_seq_one_letter_code
_entity_poly.pdbx_strand_id
1 'polypeptide(L)'
;MKVRDYLRSHEAHLWGEGSDTRVRVNGVDIVIRSLPSHEIRDLLNEAVAHMLVRLEKNLRQSKLKFEQKLLERISLQVALHNLYVYTNWSRFLPRYLDCAGPLRAQELLKHHVPEQVLGVCEKVFGVDGRQRAAALLGFSEHEWVRWEQQRLPSRMCTNNSRYRMS
;
A
#
# COMPACT_ATOMS: atom_id res chain seq x y z
N MET A 1 4.95 14.69 17.98
CA MET A 1 5.87 14.31 16.89
C MET A 1 5.28 14.86 15.60
N LYS A 2 5.94 15.78 14.87
CA LYS A 2 5.41 16.26 13.59
C LYS A 2 5.44 15.09 12.60
N VAL A 3 4.28 14.61 12.18
CA VAL A 3 4.18 13.56 11.17
C VAL A 3 4.78 14.12 9.87
N ARG A 4 5.80 13.45 9.34
CA ARG A 4 6.43 13.84 8.08
C ARG A 4 5.41 13.70 6.95
N ASP A 5 5.36 14.67 6.05
CA ASP A 5 4.51 14.59 4.86
C ASP A 5 5.20 13.69 3.81
N TYR A 6 4.89 12.39 3.88
CA TYR A 6 5.45 11.39 2.99
C TYR A 6 4.93 11.53 1.57
N LEU A 7 3.69 12.00 1.42
CA LEU A 7 3.10 12.32 0.12
C LEU A 7 3.91 13.42 -0.58
N ARG A 8 4.16 14.54 0.10
CA ARG A 8 5.01 15.61 -0.46
C ARG A 8 6.43 15.13 -0.76
N SER A 9 7.01 14.30 0.10
CA SER A 9 8.37 13.76 -0.07
C SER A 9 8.52 12.83 -1.28
N HIS A 10 7.41 12.32 -1.82
CA HIS A 10 7.38 11.41 -2.98
C HIS A 10 6.64 12.01 -4.18
N GLU A 11 6.54 13.34 -4.24
CA GLU A 11 5.89 14.07 -5.34
C GLU A 11 4.46 13.56 -5.59
N ALA A 12 3.76 13.20 -4.51
CA ALA A 12 2.38 12.77 -4.61
C ALA A 12 1.48 13.99 -4.83
N HIS A 13 0.59 13.87 -5.80
CA HIS A 13 -0.40 14.89 -6.14
C HIS A 13 -1.77 14.42 -5.67
N LEU A 14 -2.46 15.29 -4.92
CA LEU A 14 -3.84 15.10 -4.49
C LEU A 14 -4.67 16.27 -5.03
N TRP A 15 -5.76 15.96 -5.73
CA TRP A 15 -6.71 16.97 -6.18
C TRP A 15 -8.13 16.43 -6.13
N GLY A 16 -9.09 17.31 -5.90
CA GLY A 16 -10.52 16.96 -5.91
C GLY A 16 -11.03 16.77 -7.34
N GLU A 17 -11.85 15.74 -7.53
CA GLU A 17 -12.64 15.49 -8.75
C GLU A 17 -14.11 15.31 -8.32
N GLY A 18 -14.85 16.41 -8.19
CA GLY A 18 -16.22 16.40 -7.67
C GLY A 18 -16.28 16.05 -6.18
N SER A 19 -16.99 14.98 -5.82
CA SER A 19 -17.04 14.42 -4.45
C SER A 19 -15.87 13.50 -4.14
N ASP A 20 -15.03 13.19 -5.13
CA ASP A 20 -13.94 12.24 -5.02
C ASP A 20 -12.60 12.98 -4.93
N THR A 21 -11.56 12.30 -4.44
CA THR A 21 -10.19 12.79 -4.44
C THR A 21 -9.32 11.84 -5.25
N ARG A 22 -8.60 12.38 -6.22
CA ARG A 22 -7.60 11.62 -6.98
C ARG A 22 -6.24 11.74 -6.34
N VAL A 23 -5.53 10.61 -6.27
CA VAL A 23 -4.17 10.50 -5.73
C VAL A 23 -3.27 9.89 -6.76
N ARG A 24 -2.21 10.62 -7.14
CA ARG A 24 -1.17 10.14 -8.04
C ARG A 24 0.18 10.15 -7.35
N VAL A 25 0.88 9.02 -7.34
CA VAL A 25 2.25 8.92 -6.84
C VAL A 25 2.99 7.72 -7.43
N ASN A 26 4.27 7.89 -7.78
CA ASN A 26 5.15 6.79 -8.22
C ASN A 26 4.59 5.90 -9.35
N GLY A 27 3.77 6.48 -10.25
CA GLY A 27 3.13 5.75 -11.36
C GLY A 27 1.84 5.00 -10.97
N VAL A 28 1.40 5.14 -9.71
CA VAL A 28 0.08 4.71 -9.24
C VAL A 28 -0.86 5.91 -9.32
N ASP A 29 -2.03 5.70 -9.89
CA ASP A 29 -3.07 6.71 -10.04
C ASP A 29 -4.41 6.09 -9.61
N ILE A 30 -4.96 6.58 -8.51
CA ILE A 30 -6.18 6.04 -7.90
C ILE A 30 -7.17 7.14 -7.59
N VAL A 31 -8.45 6.82 -7.71
CA VAL A 31 -9.54 7.69 -7.28
C VAL A 31 -10.09 7.14 -5.97
N ILE A 32 -10.05 7.96 -4.93
CA ILE A 32 -10.60 7.69 -3.60
C ILE A 32 -11.91 8.44 -3.47
N ARG A 33 -13.01 7.72 -3.35
CA ARG A 33 -14.35 8.31 -3.33
C ARG A 33 -14.73 8.79 -1.94
N SER A 34 -15.50 9.88 -1.88
CA SER A 34 -16.17 10.35 -0.66
C SER A 34 -15.25 10.57 0.55
N LEU A 35 -13.98 10.94 0.31
CA LEU A 35 -12.97 11.18 1.33
C LEU A 35 -12.22 12.47 0.98
N PRO A 36 -12.23 13.49 1.87
CA PRO A 36 -11.49 14.72 1.66
C PRO A 36 -9.98 14.51 1.54
N SER A 37 -9.31 15.35 0.75
CA SER A 37 -7.87 15.24 0.48
C SER A 37 -6.99 15.36 1.74
N HIS A 38 -7.42 16.14 2.74
CA HIS A 38 -6.70 16.29 4.00
C HIS A 38 -6.79 15.02 4.86
N GLU A 39 -7.97 14.39 4.96
CA GLU A 39 -8.15 13.11 5.66
C GLU A 39 -7.34 11.99 5.00
N ILE A 40 -7.33 11.94 3.66
CA ILE A 40 -6.49 10.99 2.92
C ILE A 40 -5.02 11.20 3.23
N ARG A 41 -4.56 12.46 3.26
CA ARG A 41 -3.17 12.79 3.57
C ARG A 41 -2.80 12.33 4.98
N ASP A 42 -3.64 12.59 5.96
CA ASP A 42 -3.37 12.21 7.35
C ASP A 42 -3.36 10.69 7.53
N LEU A 43 -4.37 9.99 6.98
CA LEU A 43 -4.45 8.53 6.99
C LEU A 43 -3.22 7.87 6.37
N LEU A 44 -2.79 8.34 5.20
CA LEU A 44 -1.64 7.78 4.50
C LEU A 44 -0.34 8.07 5.23
N ASN A 45 -0.15 9.28 5.76
CA ASN A 45 1.06 9.62 6.49
C ASN A 45 1.21 8.80 7.78
N GLU A 46 0.11 8.61 8.53
CA GLU A 46 0.11 7.77 9.72
C GLU A 46 0.32 6.29 9.37
N ALA A 47 -0.32 5.79 8.30
CA ALA A 47 -0.13 4.41 7.84
C ALA A 47 1.32 4.16 7.39
N VAL A 48 1.93 5.11 6.67
CA VAL A 48 3.35 5.00 6.29
C VAL A 48 4.24 4.93 7.52
N ALA A 49 4.02 5.78 8.53
CA ALA A 49 4.80 5.74 9.77
C ALA A 49 4.71 4.38 10.49
N HIS A 50 3.51 3.80 10.57
CA HIS A 50 3.31 2.46 11.15
C HIS A 50 3.97 1.36 10.33
N MET A 51 3.87 1.44 9.00
CA MET A 51 4.45 0.43 8.10
C MET A 51 5.98 0.46 8.14
N LEU A 52 6.59 1.66 8.20
CA LEU A 52 8.05 1.79 8.33
C LEU A 52 8.57 1.07 9.58
N VAL A 53 7.92 1.23 10.74
CA VAL A 53 8.28 0.52 11.97
C VAL A 53 8.22 -1.00 11.78
N ARG A 54 7.19 -1.51 11.09
CA ARG A 54 7.04 -2.94 10.78
C ARG A 54 8.16 -3.43 9.85
N LEU A 55 8.42 -2.71 8.75
CA LEU A 55 9.46 -3.07 7.78
C LEU A 55 10.85 -3.05 8.41
N GLU A 56 11.19 -2.02 9.18
CA GLU A 56 12.46 -1.91 9.89
C GLU A 56 12.66 -3.04 10.89
N LYS A 57 11.61 -3.43 11.62
CA LYS A 57 11.64 -4.59 12.53
C LYS A 57 11.99 -5.88 11.78
N ASN A 58 11.35 -6.12 10.63
CA ASN A 58 11.60 -7.32 9.82
C ASN A 58 13.02 -7.30 9.22
N LEU A 59 13.49 -6.14 8.74
CA LEU A 59 14.82 -6.00 8.16
C LEU A 59 15.96 -6.27 9.15
N ARG A 60 15.81 -5.86 10.42
CA ARG A 60 16.81 -6.15 11.47
C ARG A 60 17.13 -7.64 11.59
N GLN A 61 16.19 -8.52 11.25
CA GLN A 61 16.36 -9.98 11.30
C GLN A 61 17.08 -10.54 10.06
N SER A 62 17.06 -9.83 8.92
CA SER A 62 17.53 -10.34 7.62
C SER A 62 18.96 -9.91 7.23
N LYS A 63 19.57 -8.97 7.96
CA LYS A 63 20.87 -8.33 7.62
C LYS A 63 20.91 -7.60 6.27
N LEU A 64 19.79 -7.48 5.55
CA LEU A 64 19.71 -6.76 4.29
C LEU A 64 19.62 -5.24 4.51
N LYS A 65 20.24 -4.46 3.61
CA LYS A 65 20.19 -2.99 3.64
C LYS A 65 19.19 -2.47 2.61
N PHE A 66 18.43 -1.47 3.04
CA PHE A 66 17.47 -0.72 2.23
C PHE A 66 17.66 0.77 2.47
N GLU A 67 17.47 1.57 1.41
CA GLU A 67 17.39 3.01 1.54
C GLU A 67 16.06 3.42 2.18
N GLN A 68 16.09 4.39 3.09
CA GLN A 68 14.88 4.87 3.78
C GLN A 68 13.80 5.32 2.80
N LYS A 69 14.19 6.06 1.74
CA LYS A 69 13.26 6.50 0.69
C LYS A 69 12.56 5.34 0.00
N LEU A 70 13.24 4.21 -0.17
CA LEU A 70 12.62 3.02 -0.76
C LEU A 70 11.60 2.38 0.19
N LEU A 71 11.90 2.33 1.49
CA LEU A 71 10.94 1.85 2.51
C LEU A 71 9.71 2.74 2.59
N GLU A 72 9.90 4.06 2.51
CA GLU A 72 8.80 5.03 2.47
C GLU A 72 7.94 4.83 1.23
N ARG A 73 8.56 4.66 0.05
CA ARG A 73 7.86 4.36 -1.20
C ARG A 73 7.04 3.08 -1.12
N ILE A 74 7.62 1.99 -0.61
CA ILE A 74 6.92 0.70 -0.45
C ILE A 74 5.73 0.87 0.50
N SER A 75 5.96 1.54 1.63
CA SER A 75 4.92 1.79 2.63
C SER A 75 3.76 2.60 2.05
N LEU A 76 4.06 3.63 1.27
CA LEU A 76 3.06 4.47 0.63
C LEU A 76 2.26 3.69 -0.41
N GLN A 77 2.93 2.86 -1.21
CA GLN A 77 2.26 2.03 -2.22
C GLN A 77 1.32 0.99 -1.58
N VAL A 78 1.72 0.37 -0.47
CA VAL A 78 0.86 -0.55 0.29
C VAL A 78 -0.34 0.18 0.88
N ALA A 79 -0.12 1.30 1.56
CA ALA A 79 -1.20 2.08 2.19
C ALA A 79 -2.22 2.57 1.16
N LEU A 80 -1.76 3.07 0.01
CA LEU A 80 -2.61 3.51 -1.08
C LEU A 80 -3.42 2.36 -1.69
N HIS A 81 -2.79 1.21 -1.90
CA HIS A 81 -3.49 0.04 -2.41
C HIS A 81 -4.62 -0.37 -1.46
N ASN A 82 -4.36 -0.45 -0.16
CA ASN A 82 -5.37 -0.83 0.82
C ASN A 82 -6.48 0.21 0.96
N LEU A 83 -6.15 1.51 0.84
CA LEU A 83 -7.17 2.56 0.80
C LEU A 83 -8.06 2.45 -0.45
N TYR A 84 -7.46 2.17 -1.60
CA TYR A 84 -8.21 1.89 -2.83
C TYR A 84 -9.13 0.67 -2.69
N VAL A 85 -8.64 -0.43 -2.13
CA VAL A 85 -9.45 -1.64 -1.91
C VAL A 85 -10.59 -1.37 -0.94
N TYR A 86 -10.32 -0.68 0.17
CA TYR A 86 -11.34 -0.29 1.15
C TYR A 86 -12.45 0.56 0.51
N THR A 87 -12.07 1.60 -0.24
CA THR A 87 -13.06 2.47 -0.89
C THR A 87 -13.89 1.73 -1.94
N ASN A 88 -13.31 0.80 -2.71
CA ASN A 88 -14.10 -0.04 -3.61
C ASN A 88 -15.02 -1.01 -2.87
N TRP A 89 -14.53 -1.66 -1.82
CA TRP A 89 -15.36 -2.56 -1.00
C TRP A 89 -16.55 -1.82 -0.39
N SER A 90 -16.32 -0.62 0.16
CA SER A 90 -17.35 0.25 0.75
C SER A 90 -18.47 0.57 -0.27
N ARG A 91 -18.12 0.76 -1.53
CA ARG A 91 -19.07 1.02 -2.62
C ARG A 91 -19.96 -0.20 -2.92
N PHE A 92 -19.38 -1.40 -2.97
CA PHE A 92 -20.13 -2.59 -3.36
C PHE A 92 -20.95 -3.18 -2.22
N LEU A 93 -20.60 -2.86 -0.97
CA LEU A 93 -21.20 -3.43 0.23
C LEU A 93 -21.61 -2.35 1.23
N PRO A 94 -22.41 -1.34 0.81
CA PRO A 94 -22.70 -0.16 1.62
C PRO A 94 -23.42 -0.49 2.93
N ARG A 95 -24.29 -1.51 2.94
CA ARG A 95 -25.02 -1.98 4.15
C ARG A 95 -24.11 -2.47 5.29
N TYR A 96 -22.84 -2.76 5.01
CA TYR A 96 -21.88 -3.17 6.03
C TYR A 96 -21.08 -1.99 6.58
N LEU A 97 -21.21 -0.79 5.99
CA LEU A 97 -20.60 0.43 6.49
C LEU A 97 -21.29 0.94 7.75
N ASP A 98 -22.58 0.69 7.90
CA ASP A 98 -23.33 1.04 9.12
C ASP A 98 -22.79 0.33 10.37
N CYS A 99 -22.15 -0.83 10.16
CA CYS A 99 -21.46 -1.60 11.21
C CYS A 99 -19.95 -1.34 11.24
N ALA A 100 -19.41 -0.61 10.27
CA ALA A 100 -17.99 -0.29 10.20
C ALA A 100 -17.70 0.95 11.05
N GLY A 101 -16.73 0.86 11.94
CA GLY A 101 -16.20 2.04 12.62
C GLY A 101 -15.50 3.00 11.65
N PRO A 102 -15.07 4.18 12.12
CA PRO A 102 -14.30 5.12 11.30
C PRO A 102 -13.00 4.46 10.82
N LEU A 103 -12.67 4.63 9.54
CA LEU A 103 -11.44 4.11 8.95
C LEU A 103 -10.23 4.70 9.67
N ARG A 104 -9.41 3.84 10.30
CA ARG A 104 -8.14 4.26 10.93
C ARG A 104 -6.94 3.82 10.10
N ALA A 105 -5.82 4.55 10.23
CA ALA A 105 -4.58 4.24 9.51
C ALA A 105 -4.09 2.80 9.71
N GLN A 106 -4.24 2.25 10.92
CA GLN A 106 -3.86 0.87 11.24
C GLN A 106 -4.71 -0.17 10.48
N GLU A 107 -5.95 0.18 10.13
CA GLU A 107 -6.84 -0.70 9.37
C GLU A 107 -6.39 -0.86 7.93
N LEU A 108 -5.79 0.19 7.36
CA LEU A 108 -5.11 0.11 6.07
C LEU A 108 -3.90 -0.84 6.09
N LEU A 109 -3.45 -1.31 7.24
CA LEU A 109 -2.28 -2.20 7.37
C LEU A 109 -2.63 -3.56 8.00
N LYS A 110 -3.92 -3.82 8.27
CA LYS A 110 -4.40 -5.13 8.77
C LYS A 110 -4.13 -6.24 7.75
N HIS A 111 -4.36 -5.94 6.47
CA HIS A 111 -4.10 -6.87 5.39
C HIS A 111 -2.71 -6.64 4.81
N HIS A 112 -1.89 -7.69 4.82
CA HIS A 112 -0.63 -7.69 4.09
C HIS A 112 -0.95 -7.69 2.59
N VAL A 113 -0.19 -6.90 1.83
CA VAL A 113 -0.28 -6.88 0.36
C VAL A 113 1.09 -7.25 -0.23
N PRO A 114 1.49 -8.53 -0.14
CA PRO A 114 2.82 -8.98 -0.56
C PRO A 114 3.14 -8.63 -2.02
N GLU A 115 2.13 -8.56 -2.88
CA GLU A 115 2.26 -8.21 -4.30
C GLU A 115 2.81 -6.79 -4.50
N GLN A 116 2.41 -5.83 -3.66
CA GLN A 116 2.90 -4.45 -3.76
C GLN A 116 4.36 -4.36 -3.32
N VAL A 117 4.73 -5.11 -2.27
CA VAL A 117 6.12 -5.17 -1.79
C VAL A 117 7.01 -5.86 -2.82
N LEU A 118 6.57 -7.03 -3.33
CA LEU A 118 7.30 -7.78 -4.34
C LEU A 118 7.47 -6.98 -5.64
N GLY A 119 6.41 -6.35 -6.15
CA GLY A 119 6.48 -5.60 -7.40
C GLY A 119 7.46 -4.43 -7.35
N VAL A 120 7.59 -3.74 -6.21
CA VAL A 120 8.63 -2.71 -6.04
C VAL A 120 10.02 -3.35 -5.97
N CYS A 121 10.18 -4.43 -5.20
CA CYS A 121 11.47 -5.09 -5.04
C CYS A 121 11.99 -5.70 -6.34
N GLU A 122 11.15 -6.35 -7.14
CA GLU A 122 11.51 -6.88 -8.46
C GLU A 122 11.96 -5.75 -9.40
N LYS A 123 11.25 -4.61 -9.38
CA LYS A 123 11.59 -3.46 -10.22
C LYS A 123 12.94 -2.82 -9.85
N VAL A 124 13.28 -2.79 -8.55
CA VAL A 124 14.50 -2.12 -8.06
C VAL A 124 15.71 -3.04 -8.02
N PHE A 125 15.51 -4.31 -7.65
CA PHE A 125 16.60 -5.25 -7.37
C PHE A 125 16.69 -6.41 -8.35
N GLY A 126 15.78 -6.50 -9.32
CA GLY A 126 15.77 -7.56 -10.34
C GLY A 126 15.71 -8.95 -9.70
N VAL A 127 16.75 -9.75 -9.95
CA VAL A 127 16.86 -11.16 -9.50
C VAL A 127 16.77 -11.29 -7.97
N ASP A 128 17.29 -10.31 -7.23
CA ASP A 128 17.26 -10.32 -5.75
C ASP A 128 15.90 -9.85 -5.18
N GLY A 129 14.99 -9.40 -6.03
CA GLY A 129 13.71 -8.79 -5.64
C GLY A 129 12.88 -9.71 -4.73
N ARG A 130 12.85 -11.01 -5.04
CA ARG A 130 12.11 -12.02 -4.26
C ARG A 130 12.64 -12.14 -2.84
N GLN A 131 13.95 -12.34 -2.67
CA GLN A 131 14.59 -12.46 -1.36
C GLN A 131 14.38 -11.20 -0.51
N ARG A 132 14.50 -10.03 -1.15
CA ARG A 132 14.32 -8.72 -0.52
C ARG A 132 12.86 -8.47 -0.10
N ALA A 133 11.91 -8.88 -0.93
CA ALA A 133 10.48 -8.81 -0.58
C ALA A 133 10.14 -9.73 0.60
N ALA A 134 10.65 -10.97 0.60
CA ALA A 134 10.46 -11.91 1.69
C ALA A 134 10.96 -11.35 3.03
N ALA A 135 12.16 -10.76 3.02
CA ALA A 135 12.74 -10.11 4.18
C ALA A 135 11.91 -8.92 4.69
N LEU A 136 11.41 -8.06 3.80
CA LEU A 136 10.54 -6.94 4.17
C LEU A 136 9.21 -7.41 4.75
N LEU A 137 8.64 -8.48 4.20
CA LEU A 137 7.38 -9.07 4.65
C LEU A 137 7.54 -9.88 5.95
N GLY A 138 8.78 -10.22 6.32
CA GLY A 138 9.07 -11.08 7.46
C GLY A 138 8.65 -12.53 7.23
N PHE A 139 8.55 -12.96 5.97
CA PHE A 139 8.15 -14.31 5.63
C PHE A 139 9.33 -15.27 5.79
N SER A 140 9.07 -16.39 6.47
CA SER A 140 9.87 -17.60 6.33
C SER A 140 9.73 -18.18 4.92
N GLU A 141 10.64 -19.08 4.54
CA GLU A 141 10.58 -19.76 3.25
C GLU A 141 9.24 -20.51 3.04
N HIS A 142 8.74 -21.17 4.08
CA HIS A 142 7.47 -21.89 4.02
C HIS A 142 6.26 -20.93 3.87
N GLU A 143 6.26 -19.79 4.55
CA GLU A 143 5.21 -18.77 4.37
C GLU A 143 5.24 -18.16 2.97
N TRP A 144 6.44 -17.95 2.43
CA TRP A 144 6.62 -17.47 1.06
C TRP A 144 6.04 -18.44 0.05
N VAL A 145 6.41 -19.73 0.14
CA VAL A 145 5.90 -20.79 -0.75
C VAL A 145 4.39 -20.90 -0.66
N ARG A 146 3.83 -20.87 0.56
CA ARG A 146 2.37 -20.91 0.75
C ARG A 146 1.68 -19.73 0.09
N TRP A 147 2.21 -18.51 0.26
CA TRP A 147 1.65 -17.33 -0.37
C TRP A 147 1.73 -17.43 -1.91
N GLU A 148 2.87 -17.85 -2.47
CA GLU A 148 3.02 -18.03 -3.92
C GLU A 148 2.03 -19.04 -4.50
N GLN A 149 1.74 -20.14 -3.80
CA GLN A 149 0.76 -21.13 -4.23
C GLN A 149 -0.67 -20.58 -4.22
N GLN A 150 -0.97 -19.62 -3.33
CA GLN A 150 -2.27 -18.97 -3.23
C GLN A 150 -2.38 -17.73 -4.14
N ARG A 151 -1.25 -17.24 -4.67
CA ARG A 151 -1.19 -16.07 -5.54
C ARG A 151 -1.90 -16.36 -6.85
N LEU A 152 -3.12 -15.81 -7.01
CA LEU A 152 -3.82 -15.84 -8.29
C LEU A 152 -3.10 -14.89 -9.28
N PRO A 153 -2.51 -15.39 -10.39
CA PRO A 153 -1.67 -14.58 -11.29
C PRO A 153 -2.35 -13.37 -11.94
N SER A 154 -3.69 -13.27 -11.91
CA SER A 154 -4.46 -12.40 -12.82
C SER A 154 -5.36 -11.34 -12.18
N ARG A 155 -5.48 -11.24 -10.84
CA ARG A 155 -6.51 -10.39 -10.18
C ARG A 155 -6.03 -9.24 -9.28
N MET A 156 -4.73 -9.05 -9.05
CA MET A 156 -4.26 -8.03 -8.09
C MET A 156 -3.30 -6.99 -8.67
N CYS A 157 -3.15 -6.95 -9.99
CA CYS A 157 -2.46 -5.85 -10.65
C CYS A 157 -3.47 -4.70 -10.85
N THR A 158 -3.39 -3.66 -10.02
CA THR A 158 -4.21 -2.43 -10.18
C THR A 158 -3.88 -1.68 -11.48
N ASN A 159 -2.80 -2.04 -12.16
CA ASN A 159 -2.47 -1.59 -13.52
C ASN A 159 -3.08 -2.45 -14.63
N ASN A 160 -3.89 -3.46 -14.31
CA ASN A 160 -4.57 -4.28 -15.31
C ASN A 160 -5.68 -3.45 -15.99
N SER A 161 -5.66 -3.41 -17.32
CA SER A 161 -6.61 -2.68 -18.16
C SER A 161 -8.07 -3.10 -17.89
N ARG A 162 -8.31 -4.31 -17.37
CA ARG A 162 -9.65 -4.76 -16.98
C ARG A 162 -10.29 -3.99 -15.83
N TYR A 163 -9.49 -3.30 -14.99
CA TYR A 163 -10.00 -2.42 -13.93
C TYR A 163 -10.09 -0.95 -14.35
N ARG A 164 -9.55 -0.59 -15.52
CA ARG A 164 -9.83 0.70 -16.16
C ARG A 164 -11.20 0.57 -16.81
N MET A 165 -12.26 0.88 -16.06
CA MET A 165 -13.59 0.97 -16.65
C MET A 165 -13.54 2.01 -17.77
N SER A 166 -13.87 1.54 -18.98
CA SER A 166 -14.24 2.34 -20.15
C SER A 166 -15.43 3.22 -19.85
#